data_AF-A0AAV4B148-F1
#
_entry.id   AF-A0AAV4B148-F1
#
_cell.length_a   1.000
_cell.length_b   1.000
_cell.length_c   1.000
_cell.angle_alpha   90.00
_cell.angle_beta   90.00
_cell.angle_gamma   90.00
#
_symmetry.space_group_name_H-M   'P 1'
#
loop_
_entity.id
_entity.type
_entity.pdbx_description
1 polymer ?
#
loop_
_entity_poly.entity_id
_entity_poly.type
_entity_poly.pdbx_seq_one_letter_code
_entity_poly.pdbx_strand_id
1 'polypeptide(L)'
;MYHLYEEAYKEHERSPLDKYRRIFDEEFNLAFHKPKKDQCEICTSQRNNPTGEEKESFEEHLSNTLNAREMKEQEKLAAKTPFKASCAFDMEQILLSPHGQSSSFYYKRRLGV
;
A
#
# COMPACT_ATOMS: atom_id res chain seq x y z
N MET A 1 -29.50 11.84 7.90
CA MET A 1 -29.23 10.41 8.16
C MET A 1 -28.44 10.20 9.45
N TYR A 2 -27.23 10.74 9.58
CA TYR A 2 -26.46 10.62 10.85
C TYR A 2 -27.17 11.29 12.06
N HIS A 3 -27.79 12.47 11.88
CA HIS A 3 -28.56 13.12 12.96
C HIS A 3 -29.82 12.33 13.39
N LEU A 4 -30.56 11.73 12.44
CA LEU A 4 -31.72 10.87 12.73
C LEU A 4 -31.29 9.60 13.49
N TYR A 5 -30.09 9.09 13.22
CA TYR A 5 -29.48 7.98 13.96
C TYR A 5 -29.15 8.39 15.41
N GLU A 6 -28.60 9.58 15.61
CA GLU A 6 -28.32 10.12 16.96
C GLU A 6 -29.59 10.39 17.76
N GLU A 7 -30.67 10.82 17.11
CA GLU A 7 -31.98 11.03 17.75
C GLU A 7 -32.64 9.70 18.15
N ALA A 8 -32.67 8.71 17.26
CA ALA A 8 -33.17 7.37 17.55
C ALA A 8 -32.32 6.63 18.62
N TYR A 9 -31.04 6.97 18.75
CA TYR A 9 -30.14 6.40 19.75
C TYR A 9 -30.43 6.89 21.17
N LYS A 10 -30.97 8.10 21.34
CA LYS A 10 -31.33 8.63 22.67
C LYS A 10 -32.47 7.84 23.34
N GLU A 11 -33.27 7.11 22.57
CA GLU A 11 -34.39 6.28 23.06
C GLU A 11 -34.00 4.82 23.35
N HIS A 12 -32.78 4.38 23.00
CA HIS A 12 -32.35 3.00 23.16
C HIS A 12 -31.03 2.87 23.92
N GLU A 13 -30.99 1.95 24.89
CA GLU A 13 -29.87 1.77 25.81
C GLU A 13 -28.58 1.22 25.15
N ARG A 14 -28.64 0.80 23.87
CA ARG A 14 -27.50 0.24 23.10
C ARG A 14 -27.50 0.67 21.65
N SER A 15 -26.30 0.79 21.08
CA SER A 15 -26.15 1.39 19.75
C SER A 15 -26.52 0.40 18.65
N PRO A 16 -27.16 0.84 17.55
CA PRO A 16 -27.37 -0.02 16.40
C PRO A 16 -26.05 -0.50 15.77
N LEU A 17 -24.94 0.22 16.02
CA LEU A 17 -23.57 -0.20 15.70
C LEU A 17 -23.17 -1.48 16.44
N ASP A 18 -23.59 -1.65 17.69
CA ASP A 18 -23.36 -2.88 18.47
C ASP A 18 -24.19 -4.05 17.94
N LYS A 19 -25.43 -3.78 17.52
CA LYS A 19 -26.28 -4.78 16.87
C LYS A 19 -25.70 -5.22 15.53
N TYR A 20 -25.22 -4.27 14.72
CA TYR A 20 -24.56 -4.56 13.45
C TYR A 20 -23.29 -5.40 13.65
N ARG A 21 -22.42 -5.03 14.60
CA ARG A 21 -21.21 -5.80 14.92
C ARG A 21 -21.53 -7.21 15.39
N ARG A 22 -22.48 -7.38 16.30
CA ARG A 22 -22.89 -8.71 16.79
C ARG A 22 -23.39 -9.62 15.68
N ILE A 23 -24.27 -9.13 14.81
CA ILE A 23 -24.78 -9.95 13.70
C ILE A 23 -23.62 -10.41 12.80
N PHE A 24 -22.70 -9.51 12.46
CA PHE A 24 -21.55 -9.86 11.61
C PHE A 24 -20.54 -10.80 12.29
N ASP A 25 -20.20 -10.53 13.55
CA ASP A 25 -19.19 -11.29 14.30
C ASP A 25 -19.72 -12.65 14.79
N GLU A 26 -20.98 -12.70 15.27
CA GLU A 26 -21.57 -13.89 15.92
C GLU A 26 -22.40 -14.76 14.96
N GLU A 27 -23.18 -14.18 14.02
CA GLU A 27 -24.07 -14.95 13.14
C GLU A 27 -23.42 -15.32 11.81
N PHE A 28 -22.66 -14.40 11.21
CA PHE A 28 -21.96 -14.64 9.94
C PHE A 28 -20.50 -15.05 10.11
N ASN A 29 -19.93 -14.90 11.31
CA ASN A 29 -18.51 -15.13 11.63
C ASN A 29 -17.57 -14.40 10.65
N LEU A 30 -17.92 -13.15 10.31
CA LEU A 30 -17.16 -12.29 9.42
C LEU A 30 -16.35 -11.29 10.26
N ALA A 31 -15.06 -11.55 10.42
CA ALA A 31 -14.18 -10.62 11.12
C ALA A 31 -13.84 -9.39 10.25
N PHE A 32 -13.97 -8.20 10.84
CA PHE A 32 -13.50 -6.96 10.22
C PHE A 32 -11.97 -6.86 10.28
N HIS A 33 -11.30 -7.32 9.24
CA HIS A 33 -9.85 -7.18 9.12
C HIS A 33 -9.47 -5.80 8.62
N LYS A 34 -8.51 -5.16 9.30
CA LYS A 34 -7.84 -4.00 8.73
C LYS A 34 -7.04 -4.47 7.50
N PRO A 35 -7.30 -3.94 6.28
CA PRO A 35 -6.52 -4.31 5.12
C PRO A 35 -5.04 -4.10 5.43
N LYS A 36 -4.20 -5.12 5.17
CA LYS A 36 -2.76 -4.93 5.32
C LYS A 36 -2.33 -3.93 4.25
N LYS A 37 -1.62 -2.88 4.66
CA LYS A 37 -1.00 -1.94 3.73
C LYS A 37 0.17 -2.64 3.02
N ASP A 38 0.46 -2.20 1.79
CA ASP A 38 1.66 -2.58 1.03
C ASP A 38 1.76 -4.08 0.69
N GLN A 39 0.64 -4.72 0.34
CA GLN A 39 0.68 -6.06 -0.23
C GLN A 39 1.20 -6.01 -1.67
N CYS A 40 2.15 -6.89 -1.99
CA CYS A 40 2.61 -7.05 -3.37
C CYS A 40 1.50 -7.69 -4.21
N GLU A 41 1.11 -7.02 -5.29
CA GLU A 41 0.06 -7.47 -6.21
C GLU A 41 0.38 -8.83 -6.85
N ILE A 42 1.65 -9.06 -7.20
CA ILE A 42 2.15 -10.32 -7.78
C ILE A 42 2.05 -11.46 -6.76
N CYS A 43 2.48 -11.23 -5.51
CA CYS A 43 2.35 -12.24 -4.44
C CYS A 43 0.88 -12.56 -4.13
N THR A 44 0.00 -11.55 -4.20
CA THR A 44 -1.41 -11.68 -3.83
C THR A 44 -2.21 -12.39 -4.91
N SER A 45 -1.96 -12.08 -6.19
CA SER A 45 -2.56 -12.77 -7.34
C SER A 45 -2.19 -14.25 -7.35
N GLN A 46 -0.92 -14.61 -7.16
CA GLN A 46 -0.48 -16.01 -7.12
C GLN A 46 -1.05 -16.79 -5.94
N ARG A 47 -1.15 -16.19 -4.75
CA ARG A 47 -1.82 -16.83 -3.60
C ARG A 47 -3.28 -17.17 -3.89
N ASN A 48 -3.98 -16.30 -4.63
CA ASN A 48 -5.40 -16.45 -4.93
C ASN A 48 -5.66 -17.34 -6.16
N ASN A 49 -4.65 -17.57 -7.01
CA ASN A 49 -4.78 -18.39 -8.21
C ASN A 49 -3.53 -19.28 -8.45
N PRO A 50 -3.35 -20.36 -7.66
CA PRO A 50 -2.14 -21.19 -7.68
C PRO A 50 -1.97 -22.09 -8.93
N THR A 51 -2.93 -22.07 -9.86
CA THR A 51 -2.97 -22.96 -11.03
C THR A 51 -2.57 -22.29 -12.34
N GLY A 52 -2.26 -20.98 -12.35
CA GLY A 52 -2.09 -20.18 -13.56
C GLY A 52 -0.72 -20.27 -14.25
N GLU A 53 -0.75 -19.98 -15.55
CA GLU A 53 0.30 -20.02 -16.59
C GLU A 53 1.54 -19.14 -16.33
N GLU A 54 1.65 -18.51 -15.16
CA GLU A 54 2.62 -17.47 -14.81
C GLU A 54 3.64 -17.91 -13.73
N LYS A 55 3.79 -19.22 -13.50
CA LYS A 55 4.74 -19.75 -12.50
C LYS A 55 6.15 -19.23 -12.71
N GLU A 56 6.62 -19.18 -13.95
CA GLU A 56 7.97 -18.72 -14.29
C GLU A 56 8.16 -17.24 -13.93
N SER A 57 7.16 -16.39 -14.22
CA SER A 57 7.18 -14.97 -13.84
C SER A 57 7.18 -14.78 -12.31
N PHE A 58 6.46 -15.64 -11.58
CA PHE A 58 6.46 -15.60 -10.13
C PHE A 58 7.77 -16.08 -9.52
N GLU A 59 8.38 -17.12 -10.08
CA GLU A 59 9.70 -17.61 -9.66
C GLU A 59 10.78 -16.55 -9.90
N GLU A 60 10.73 -15.84 -11.03
CA GLU A 60 11.59 -14.69 -11.31
C GLU A 60 11.38 -13.56 -10.28
N HIS A 61 10.12 -13.21 -9.99
CA HIS A 61 9.77 -12.23 -8.96
C HIS A 61 10.37 -12.59 -7.59
N LEU A 62 10.27 -13.86 -7.18
CA LEU A 62 10.83 -14.35 -5.93
C LEU A 62 12.37 -14.29 -5.95
N SER A 63 13.00 -14.73 -7.04
CA SER A 63 14.45 -14.65 -7.23
C SER A 63 14.96 -13.22 -7.09
N ASN A 64 14.34 -12.28 -7.80
CA ASN A 64 14.68 -10.85 -7.74
C ASN A 64 14.50 -10.28 -6.33
N THR A 65 13.44 -10.67 -5.63
CA THR A 65 13.20 -10.27 -4.24
C THR A 65 14.29 -10.78 -3.29
N LEU A 66 14.73 -12.03 -3.47
CA LEU A 66 15.82 -12.60 -2.67
C LEU A 66 17.14 -11.90 -2.96
N ASN A 67 17.47 -11.71 -4.23
CA ASN A 67 18.67 -11.01 -4.67
C ASN A 67 18.71 -9.57 -4.11
N ALA A 68 17.60 -8.84 -4.16
CA ALA A 68 17.49 -7.49 -3.61
C ALA A 68 17.73 -7.46 -2.09
N ARG A 69 17.21 -8.46 -1.36
CA ARG A 69 17.44 -8.59 0.09
C ARG A 69 18.90 -8.92 0.39
N GLU A 70 19.51 -9.81 -0.36
CA GLU A 70 20.91 -10.17 -0.19
C GLU A 70 21.83 -8.97 -0.47
N MET A 71 21.63 -8.30 -1.60
CA MET A 71 22.37 -7.07 -1.95
C MET A 71 22.23 -6.01 -0.86
N LYS A 72 21.03 -5.82 -0.31
CA LYS A 72 20.80 -4.89 0.80
C LYS A 72 21.60 -5.26 2.05
N GLU A 73 21.66 -6.53 2.42
CA GLU A 73 22.44 -6.98 3.59
C GLU A 73 23.95 -6.84 3.36
N GLN A 74 24.43 -7.18 2.16
CA GLN A 74 25.83 -6.96 1.77
C GLN A 74 26.21 -5.48 1.84
N GLU A 75 25.37 -4.58 1.32
CA GLU A 75 25.60 -3.14 1.38
C GLU A 75 25.55 -2.60 2.81
N LYS A 76 24.64 -3.10 3.66
CA LYS A 76 24.64 -2.75 5.10
C LYS A 76 25.94 -3.14 5.79
N LEU A 77 26.50 -4.31 5.48
CA LEU A 77 27.80 -4.72 6.02
C LEU A 77 28.91 -3.81 5.49
N ALA A 78 28.93 -3.53 4.20
CA ALA A 78 29.93 -2.69 3.57
C ALA A 78 29.89 -1.24 4.08
N ALA A 79 28.69 -0.72 4.40
CA ALA A 79 28.49 0.62 4.96
C ALA A 79 29.07 0.79 6.39
N LYS A 80 29.47 -0.29 7.07
CA LYS A 80 30.20 -0.21 8.34
C LYS A 80 31.65 0.27 8.15
N THR A 81 32.15 0.27 6.92
CA THR A 81 33.49 0.78 6.61
C THR A 81 33.44 2.30 6.37
N PRO A 82 34.41 3.08 6.90
CA PRO A 82 34.36 4.54 6.88
C PRO A 82 34.56 5.18 5.49
N PHE A 83 34.80 4.38 4.45
CA PHE A 83 35.16 4.87 3.11
C PHE A 83 34.03 4.74 2.08
N LYS A 84 32.81 4.37 2.49
CA LYS A 84 31.63 4.29 1.60
C LYS A 84 30.64 5.42 1.90
N ALA A 85 30.32 6.21 0.88
CA ALA A 85 29.20 7.15 0.88
C ALA A 85 28.10 6.61 -0.06
N SER A 86 26.86 6.57 0.42
CA SER A 86 25.70 6.14 -0.37
C SER A 86 24.75 7.32 -0.56
N CYS A 87 24.40 7.62 -1.81
CA CYS A 87 23.42 8.64 -2.17
C CYS A 87 22.18 7.95 -2.75
N ALA A 88 21.03 8.14 -2.13
CA ALA A 88 19.75 7.68 -2.66
C ALA A 88 18.99 8.89 -3.23
N PHE A 89 18.56 8.77 -4.48
CA PHE A 89 17.73 9.77 -5.14
C PHE A 89 16.37 9.13 -5.42
N ASP A 90 15.31 9.77 -4.92
CA ASP A 90 13.95 9.43 -5.29
C ASP A 90 13.67 10.03 -6.68
N MET A 91 13.73 9.18 -7.70
CA MET A 91 13.42 9.56 -9.09
C MET A 91 11.91 9.65 -9.35
N GLU A 92 11.08 9.16 -8.43
CA GLU A 92 9.62 9.26 -8.47
C GLU A 92 9.10 10.50 -7.75
N GLN A 93 9.98 11.28 -7.10
CA GLN A 93 9.67 12.62 -6.68
C GLN A 93 9.39 13.46 -7.93
N ILE A 94 8.10 13.58 -8.27
CA ILE A 94 7.49 14.36 -9.35
C ILE A 94 8.52 15.29 -9.98
N LEU A 95 9.13 14.84 -11.09
CA LEU A 95 9.93 15.69 -11.95
C LEU A 95 8.98 16.76 -12.48
N LEU A 96 8.84 17.85 -11.73
CA LEU A 96 8.13 19.02 -12.16
C LEU A 96 8.73 19.36 -13.52
N SER A 97 7.89 19.35 -14.56
CA SER A 97 8.29 19.50 -15.95
C SER A 97 9.40 20.54 -16.14
N PRO A 98 10.32 20.36 -17.10
CA PRO A 98 11.49 21.22 -17.27
C PRO A 98 11.13 22.70 -17.20
N HIS A 99 11.95 23.47 -16.47
CA HIS A 99 11.74 24.90 -16.28
C HIS A 99 11.94 25.65 -17.61
N GLY A 100 10.92 26.38 -18.05
CA GLY A 100 10.98 27.24 -19.23
C GLY A 100 10.32 28.57 -18.97
N GLN A 101 10.81 29.65 -19.60
CA GLN A 101 10.23 30.99 -19.48
C GLN A 101 8.88 31.17 -20.21
N SER A 102 8.38 30.12 -20.87
CA SER A 102 7.07 30.15 -21.52
C SER A 102 5.94 30.00 -20.48
N SER A 103 4.93 30.86 -20.58
CA SER A 103 3.74 30.85 -19.72
C SER A 103 2.99 29.50 -19.73
N SER A 104 3.13 28.72 -20.79
CA SER A 104 2.57 27.37 -20.90
C SER A 104 3.07 26.39 -19.83
N PHE A 105 4.30 26.57 -19.33
CA PHE A 105 4.87 25.71 -18.27
C PHE A 105 4.23 25.96 -16.90
N TYR A 106 3.81 27.21 -16.62
CA TYR A 106 3.20 27.58 -15.35
C TYR A 106 1.88 26.83 -15.09
N TYR A 107 1.03 26.71 -16.13
CA TYR A 107 -0.28 26.07 -15.99
C TYR A 107 -0.21 24.54 -16.02
N LYS A 108 0.75 23.94 -16.74
CA LYS A 108 0.87 22.47 -16.85
C LYS A 108 1.51 21.81 -15.63
N ARG A 109 2.34 22.54 -14.89
CA ARG A 109 3.08 22.03 -13.72
C ARG A 109 2.18 21.65 -12.53
N ARG A 110 0.95 22.18 -12.47
CA ARG A 110 0.03 21.99 -11.34
C ARG A 110 -1.02 20.88 -11.56
N LEU A 111 -1.00 20.22 -12.71
CA LEU A 111 -1.95 19.15 -13.07
C LEU A 111 -1.36 17.74 -12.93
N GLY A 112 -0.20 17.59 -12.27
CA GLY A 112 0.29 16.28 -11.84
C GLY A 112 -0.43 15.83 -10.57
N VAL A 113 -1.64 15.29 -10.75
CA VAL A 113 -2.32 14.39 -9.81
C VAL A 113 -2.44 13.05 -10.50
#